data_AF-A0A148N4N3-F1
#
_entry.id   AF-A0A148N4N3-F1
#
_cell.length_a   1.000
_cell.length_b   1.000
_cell.length_c   1.000
_cell.angle_alpha   90.00
_cell.angle_beta   90.00
_cell.angle_gamma   90.00
#
_symmetry.space_group_name_H-M   'P 1'
#
loop_
_entity.id
_entity.type
_entity.pdbx_description
1 polymer ?
#
loop_
_entity_poly.entity_id
_entity_poly.type
_entity_poly.pdbx_seq_one_letter_code
_entity_poly.pdbx_strand_id
1 'polypeptide(L)'
;MTSIPDRHRILKLVEEAESRGARRTKVCDLLGIHARTLSRWQDDTGKIKPDGRVEADRPTPANNLSEEERQRILAVCNLPQYAHLPPSQIVPALADEGIYIASESTFYRMLRETDQLHHRSLKYVPAFPLKLFEGLEDTRQWACFRSMVQRTASPQRSEVCYSGTKTSG
;
A
#
# COMPACT_ATOMS: atom_id res chain seq x y z
N MET A 1 14.97 9.98 -11.27
CA MET A 1 14.83 11.45 -11.31
C MET A 1 16.20 12.04 -11.06
N THR A 2 16.66 13.03 -11.84
CA THR A 2 17.95 13.70 -11.59
C THR A 2 17.70 14.97 -10.79
N SER A 3 18.29 15.04 -9.60
CA SER A 3 18.16 16.21 -8.73
C SER A 3 18.86 17.43 -9.36
N ILE A 4 18.48 18.64 -8.94
CA ILE A 4 19.13 19.87 -9.38
C ILE A 4 20.66 19.83 -9.16
N PRO A 5 21.20 19.44 -7.99
CA PRO A 5 22.65 19.38 -7.81
C PRO A 5 23.32 18.34 -8.72
N ASP A 6 22.66 17.21 -9.01
CA ASP A 6 23.18 16.22 -9.95
C ASP A 6 23.27 16.78 -11.38
N ARG A 7 22.25 17.55 -11.81
CA ARG A 7 22.27 18.22 -13.13
C ARG A 7 23.44 19.20 -13.24
N HIS A 8 23.69 19.99 -12.19
CA HIS A 8 24.85 20.90 -12.13
C HIS A 8 26.17 20.14 -12.24
N ARG A 9 26.32 19.03 -11.50
CA ARG A 9 27.53 18.22 -11.54
C ARG A 9 27.77 17.61 -12.91
N ILE A 10 26.73 17.06 -13.53
CA ILE A 10 26.80 16.45 -14.85
C ILE A 10 27.18 17.50 -15.90
N LEU A 11 26.54 18.67 -15.88
CA LEU A 11 26.85 19.74 -16.84
C LEU A 11 28.28 20.27 -16.68
N LYS A 12 28.75 20.45 -15.45
CA LYS A 12 30.14 20.83 -15.18
C LYS A 12 31.15 19.81 -15.72
N LEU A 13 30.86 18.51 -15.56
CA LEU A 13 31.71 17.44 -16.10
C LEU A 13 31.72 17.42 -17.63
N VAL A 14 30.58 17.73 -18.26
CA VAL A 14 30.49 17.85 -19.72
C VAL A 14 31.30 19.04 -20.22
N GLU A 15 31.15 20.22 -19.61
CA GLU A 15 31.92 21.43 -19.95
C GLU A 15 33.43 21.23 -19.75
N GLU A 16 33.83 20.59 -18.65
CA GLU A 16 35.24 20.26 -18.40
C GLU A 16 35.80 19.34 -19.49
N ALA A 17 35.06 18.31 -19.89
CA ALA A 17 35.47 17.40 -20.96
C ALA A 17 35.56 18.12 -22.32
N GLU A 18 34.60 18.99 -22.64
CA GLU A 18 34.60 19.80 -23.86
C GLU A 18 35.79 20.78 -23.90
N SER A 19 36.13 21.41 -22.76
CA SER A 19 37.29 22.30 -22.64
C SER A 19 38.62 21.59 -22.92
N ARG A 20 38.67 20.27 -22.67
CA ARG A 20 39.81 19.40 -22.99
C ARG A 20 39.76 18.84 -24.41
N GLY A 21 38.82 19.30 -25.24
CA GLY A 21 38.68 18.91 -26.65
C GLY A 21 37.82 17.67 -26.89
N ALA A 22 37.12 17.13 -25.89
CA ALA A 22 36.21 16.02 -26.11
C ALA A 22 34.95 16.46 -26.87
N ARG A 23 34.52 15.67 -27.85
CA ARG A 23 33.26 15.95 -28.57
C ARG A 23 32.08 15.67 -27.65
N ARG A 24 31.15 16.64 -27.51
CA ARG A 24 29.92 16.55 -26.70
C ARG A 24 29.21 15.21 -26.79
N THR A 25 29.03 14.71 -28.01
CA THR A 25 28.32 13.45 -28.27
C THR A 25 29.00 12.26 -27.60
N LYS A 26 30.34 12.19 -27.64
CA LYS A 26 31.11 11.11 -27.00
C LYS A 26 31.02 11.15 -25.49
N VAL A 27 31.01 12.36 -24.90
CA VAL A 27 30.83 12.54 -23.46
C VAL A 27 29.43 12.11 -23.02
N CYS A 28 28.40 12.54 -23.77
CA CYS A 28 27.01 12.12 -23.59
C CYS A 28 26.84 10.59 -23.66
N ASP A 29 27.45 9.94 -24.66
CA ASP A 29 27.42 8.50 -24.85
C ASP A 29 28.03 7.77 -23.64
N LEU A 30 29.18 8.25 -23.12
CA LEU A 30 29.84 7.68 -21.94
C LEU A 30 29.02 7.85 -20.64
N LEU A 31 28.35 8.99 -20.49
CA LEU A 31 27.48 9.26 -19.34
C LEU A 31 26.13 8.54 -19.42
N GLY A 32 25.81 7.90 -20.57
CA GLY A 32 24.50 7.29 -20.81
C GLY A 32 23.35 8.29 -20.89
N ILE A 33 23.66 9.56 -21.21
CA ILE A 33 22.68 10.65 -21.28
C ILE A 33 22.64 11.17 -22.71
N HIS A 34 21.46 11.17 -23.32
CA HIS A 34 21.30 11.74 -24.65
C HIS A 34 21.54 13.26 -24.66
N ALA A 35 22.23 13.79 -25.68
CA ALA A 35 22.57 15.22 -25.77
C ALA A 35 21.34 16.15 -25.68
N ARG A 36 20.19 15.70 -26.20
CA ARG A 36 18.91 16.42 -26.10
C ARG A 36 18.42 16.57 -24.65
N THR A 37 18.77 15.65 -23.76
CA THR A 37 18.43 15.71 -22.33
C THR A 37 19.20 16.83 -21.63
N LEU A 38 20.50 16.97 -21.92
CA LEU A 38 21.31 18.08 -21.41
C LEU A 38 20.80 19.44 -21.92
N SER A 39 20.49 19.52 -23.21
CA SER A 39 19.87 20.73 -23.79
C SER A 39 18.51 21.06 -23.19
N ARG A 40 17.72 20.07 -22.74
CA ARG A 40 16.44 20.31 -22.03
C ARG A 40 16.63 20.72 -20.57
N TRP A 41 17.80 20.47 -19.97
CA TRP A 41 18.12 20.95 -18.62
C TRP A 41 18.59 22.39 -18.61
N GLN A 42 18.90 22.98 -19.76
CA GLN A 42 19.30 24.37 -19.89
C GLN A 42 18.15 25.17 -20.51
N ASP A 43 17.83 26.33 -19.94
CA ASP A 43 16.92 27.30 -20.55
C ASP A 43 17.64 28.10 -21.66
N ASP A 44 16.91 28.91 -22.43
CA ASP A 44 17.46 29.73 -23.53
C ASP A 44 18.55 30.73 -23.09
N THR A 45 18.66 30.97 -21.77
CA THR A 45 19.68 31.82 -21.13
C THR A 45 20.88 31.03 -20.58
N GLY A 46 20.92 29.71 -20.78
CA GLY A 46 21.96 28.81 -20.27
C GLY A 46 21.81 28.43 -18.79
N LYS A 47 20.74 28.88 -18.12
CA LYS A 47 20.46 28.53 -16.71
C LYS A 47 19.90 27.11 -16.60
N ILE A 48 20.22 26.42 -15.51
CA ILE A 48 19.76 25.05 -15.29
C ILE A 48 18.32 25.07 -14.78
N LYS A 49 17.42 24.48 -15.57
CA LYS A 49 16.02 24.35 -15.24
C LYS A 49 15.80 23.30 -14.13
N PRO A 50 15.06 23.61 -13.06
CA PRO A 50 14.65 22.63 -12.06
C PRO A 50 13.71 21.56 -12.66
N ASP A 51 13.50 20.46 -11.95
CA ASP A 51 12.48 19.47 -12.37
C ASP A 51 11.09 20.04 -12.13
N GLY A 52 10.45 20.55 -13.19
CA GLY A 52 9.13 21.15 -13.12
C GLY A 52 8.00 20.20 -12.69
N ARG A 53 8.26 18.90 -12.49
CA ARG A 53 7.27 17.97 -11.90
C ARG A 53 7.08 18.18 -10.40
N VAL A 54 8.11 18.68 -9.72
CA VAL A 54 8.09 18.96 -8.27
C VAL A 54 7.40 20.30 -8.02
N GLU A 55 7.68 21.28 -8.88
CA GLU A 55 7.14 22.64 -8.80
C GLU A 55 5.78 22.80 -9.52
N ALA A 56 5.26 21.73 -10.13
CA ALA A 56 3.95 21.77 -10.77
C ALA A 56 2.87 22.07 -9.73
N ASP A 57 2.16 23.19 -9.91
CA ASP A 57 0.98 23.50 -9.12
C ASP A 57 -0.09 22.44 -9.38
N ARG A 58 -0.45 21.72 -8.31
CA ARG A 58 -1.47 20.66 -8.34
C ARG A 58 -2.62 21.15 -7.47
N PRO A 59 -3.57 21.91 -8.04
CA PRO A 59 -4.70 22.38 -7.27
C PRO A 59 -5.45 21.18 -6.70
N THR A 60 -5.95 21.35 -5.48
CA THR A 60 -6.81 20.35 -4.85
C THR A 60 -8.01 20.08 -5.77
N PRO A 61 -8.32 18.81 -6.09
CA PRO A 61 -9.43 18.52 -6.98
C PRO A 61 -10.74 19.00 -6.36
N ALA A 62 -11.66 19.53 -7.18
CA ALA A 62 -12.96 20.03 -6.72
C ALA A 62 -13.80 18.96 -6.00
N ASN A 63 -13.54 17.68 -6.27
CA ASN A 63 -14.21 16.55 -5.64
C ASN A 63 -13.47 16.04 -4.39
N ASN A 64 -12.55 16.82 -3.82
CA ASN A 64 -11.96 16.47 -2.54
C ASN A 64 -13.02 16.61 -1.45
N LEU A 65 -13.04 15.65 -0.52
CA LEU A 65 -13.96 15.75 0.61
C LEU A 65 -13.56 16.92 1.49
N SER A 66 -14.56 17.71 1.86
CA SER A 66 -14.38 18.76 2.85
C SER A 66 -14.04 18.17 4.21
N GLU A 67 -13.48 18.97 5.10
CA GLU A 67 -13.13 18.51 6.45
C GLU A 67 -14.39 18.09 7.23
N GLU A 68 -15.52 18.78 7.01
CA GLU A 68 -16.80 18.45 7.62
C GLU A 68 -17.31 17.08 7.16
N GLU A 69 -17.19 16.77 5.85
CA GLU A 69 -17.58 15.47 5.32
C GLU A 69 -16.69 14.35 5.87
N ARG A 70 -15.38 14.59 5.98
CA ARG A 70 -14.41 13.66 6.58
C ARG A 70 -14.79 13.34 8.02
N GLN A 71 -15.07 14.37 8.82
CA GLN A 71 -15.49 14.20 10.22
C GLN A 71 -16.82 13.46 10.32
N ARG A 72 -17.77 13.73 9.41
CA ARG A 72 -19.06 13.02 9.37
C ARG A 72 -18.87 11.53 9.08
N ILE A 73 -18.01 11.16 8.14
CA ILE A 73 -17.68 9.76 7.85
C ILE A 73 -17.12 9.07 9.11
N LEU A 74 -16.14 9.69 9.77
CA LEU A 74 -15.52 9.13 10.98
C LEU A 74 -16.53 9.02 12.13
N ALA A 75 -17.39 10.01 12.31
CA ALA A 75 -18.43 9.97 13.33
C ALA A 75 -19.37 8.78 13.09
N VAL A 76 -19.83 8.58 11.85
CA VAL A 76 -20.72 7.46 11.49
C VAL A 76 -20.03 6.11 11.71
N CYS A 77 -18.77 5.95 11.29
CA CYS A 77 -18.03 4.71 11.53
C CYS A 77 -17.83 4.38 13.01
N ASN A 78 -17.77 5.40 13.88
CA ASN A 78 -17.58 5.22 15.32
C ASN A 78 -18.89 5.14 16.12
N LEU A 79 -20.06 5.27 15.46
CA LEU A 79 -21.34 5.02 16.13
C LEU A 79 -21.42 3.55 16.57
N PRO A 80 -21.99 3.26 17.76
CA PRO A 80 -22.03 1.90 18.31
C PRO A 80 -22.72 0.89 17.36
N GLN A 81 -23.71 1.34 16.60
CA GLN A 81 -24.44 0.53 15.61
C GLN A 81 -23.58 0.10 14.41
N TYR A 82 -22.58 0.89 14.03
CA TYR A 82 -21.72 0.65 12.86
C TYR A 82 -20.27 0.31 13.24
N ALA A 83 -19.86 0.52 14.49
CA ALA A 83 -18.49 0.36 14.96
C ALA A 83 -17.89 -1.04 14.76
N HIS A 84 -18.74 -2.05 14.56
CA HIS A 84 -18.34 -3.43 14.33
C HIS A 84 -18.50 -3.88 12.86
N LEU A 85 -19.09 -3.04 12.00
CA LEU A 85 -19.40 -3.37 10.62
C LEU A 85 -18.34 -2.78 9.67
N PRO A 86 -17.99 -3.48 8.58
CA PRO A 86 -17.14 -2.91 7.54
C PRO A 86 -17.88 -1.86 6.70
N PRO A 87 -17.17 -0.94 6.02
CA PRO A 87 -17.76 0.03 5.09
C PRO A 87 -18.71 -0.57 4.05
N SER A 88 -18.45 -1.80 3.60
CA SER A 88 -19.30 -2.54 2.65
C SER A 88 -20.71 -2.83 3.18
N GLN A 89 -20.91 -2.79 4.50
CA GLN A 89 -22.21 -2.96 5.17
C GLN A 89 -22.79 -1.63 5.65
N ILE A 90 -21.94 -0.69 6.08
CA ILE A 90 -22.36 0.64 6.53
C ILE A 90 -22.98 1.45 5.38
N VAL A 91 -22.33 1.48 4.22
CA VAL A 91 -22.79 2.31 3.09
C VAL A 91 -24.18 1.89 2.57
N PRO A 92 -24.47 0.59 2.35
CA PRO A 92 -25.82 0.14 2.03
C PRO A 92 -26.85 0.49 3.12
N ALA A 93 -26.52 0.30 4.41
CA ALA A 93 -27.44 0.62 5.49
C ALA A 93 -27.81 2.12 5.53
N LEU A 94 -26.84 3.01 5.31
CA LEU A 94 -27.11 4.45 5.18
C LEU A 94 -27.95 4.77 3.94
N ALA A 95 -27.73 4.07 2.83
CA ALA A 95 -28.51 4.26 1.61
C ALA A 95 -29.98 3.81 1.79
N ASP A 96 -30.21 2.73 2.55
CA ASP A 96 -31.55 2.27 2.93
C ASP A 96 -32.29 3.33 3.79
N GLU A 97 -31.55 4.07 4.61
CA GLU A 97 -32.04 5.22 5.38
C GLU A 97 -32.18 6.51 4.54
N GLY A 98 -31.80 6.47 3.25
CA GLY A 98 -31.84 7.62 2.33
C GLY A 98 -30.70 8.62 2.53
N ILE A 99 -29.64 8.26 3.27
CA ILE A 99 -28.52 9.12 3.60
C ILE A 99 -27.30 8.74 2.77
N TYR A 100 -26.88 9.63 1.86
CA TYR A 100 -25.62 9.47 1.13
C TYR A 100 -24.57 10.47 1.63
N ILE A 101 -23.43 9.95 2.11
CA ILE A 101 -22.29 10.77 2.56
C ILE A 101 -21.15 10.67 1.53
N ALA A 102 -20.72 9.45 1.20
CA ALA A 102 -19.66 9.20 0.23
C ALA A 102 -19.69 7.75 -0.27
N SER A 103 -18.86 7.45 -1.28
CA SER A 103 -18.68 6.09 -1.79
C SER A 103 -17.99 5.17 -0.77
N GLU A 104 -18.22 3.86 -0.88
CA GLU A 104 -17.53 2.83 -0.09
C GLU A 104 -15.99 2.97 -0.14
N SER A 105 -15.44 3.22 -1.33
CA SER A 105 -14.00 3.45 -1.52
C SER A 105 -13.47 4.63 -0.73
N THR A 106 -14.30 5.66 -0.54
CA THR A 106 -13.97 6.84 0.26
C THR A 106 -13.94 6.52 1.74
N PHE A 107 -14.92 5.76 2.25
CA PHE A 107 -14.90 5.26 3.63
C PHE A 107 -13.62 4.46 3.92
N TYR A 108 -13.26 3.53 3.03
CA TYR A 108 -12.00 2.79 3.18
C TYR A 108 -10.76 3.69 3.14
N ARG A 109 -10.75 4.75 2.32
CA ARG A 109 -9.64 5.72 2.30
C ARG A 109 -9.55 6.47 3.63
N MET A 110 -10.66 6.97 4.18
CA MET A 110 -10.69 7.68 5.46
C MET A 110 -10.28 6.81 6.64
N LEU A 111 -10.77 5.57 6.70
CA LEU A 111 -10.38 4.64 7.77
C LEU A 111 -8.90 4.23 7.67
N ARG A 112 -8.33 4.20 6.47
CA ARG A 112 -6.88 3.99 6.30
C ARG A 112 -6.05 5.21 6.69
N GLU A 113 -6.49 6.41 6.34
CA GLU A 113 -5.83 7.66 6.74
C GLU A 113 -5.81 7.86 8.26
N THR A 114 -6.86 7.38 8.95
CA THR A 114 -7.01 7.47 10.42
C THR A 114 -6.51 6.24 11.17
N ASP A 115 -5.91 5.26 10.47
CA ASP A 115 -5.46 3.98 11.03
C ASP A 115 -6.54 3.25 11.85
N GLN A 116 -7.81 3.36 11.47
CA GLN A 116 -8.94 2.66 12.10
C GLN A 116 -9.28 1.34 11.39
N LEU A 117 -8.59 1.05 10.29
CA LEU A 117 -8.76 -0.16 9.49
C LEU A 117 -7.89 -1.32 9.99
N HIS A 118 -7.97 -1.66 11.27
CA HIS A 118 -7.26 -2.83 11.80
C HIS A 118 -8.09 -4.10 11.61
N HIS A 119 -7.43 -5.17 11.17
CA HIS A 119 -8.02 -6.51 11.22
C HIS A 119 -8.29 -6.88 12.68
N ARG A 120 -9.57 -6.87 13.07
CA ARG A 120 -10.00 -7.19 14.45
C ARG A 120 -10.05 -8.69 14.76
N SER A 121 -9.83 -9.54 13.76
CA SER A 121 -9.55 -10.95 13.97
C SER A 121 -8.05 -11.19 14.01
N LEU A 122 -7.56 -11.72 15.13
CA LEU A 122 -6.32 -12.47 15.11
C LEU A 122 -6.53 -13.59 14.09
N LYS A 123 -5.83 -13.56 12.95
CA LYS A 123 -5.74 -14.73 12.08
C LYS A 123 -5.19 -15.86 12.94
N TYR A 124 -6.04 -16.77 13.39
CA TYR A 124 -5.58 -18.00 14.00
C TYR A 124 -4.88 -18.79 12.91
N VAL A 125 -3.55 -18.70 12.90
CA VAL A 125 -2.70 -19.57 12.10
C VAL A 125 -2.37 -20.74 13.03
N PRO A 126 -2.95 -21.94 12.84
CA PRO A 126 -2.51 -23.08 13.62
C PRO A 126 -1.01 -23.26 13.38
N ALA A 127 -0.24 -23.42 14.45
CA ALA A 127 1.18 -23.73 14.34
C ALA A 127 1.35 -24.98 13.48
N PHE A 128 2.28 -24.93 12.53
CA PHE A 128 2.66 -26.13 11.79
C PHE A 128 3.23 -27.16 12.79
N PRO A 129 2.80 -28.43 12.77
CA PRO A 129 3.26 -29.41 13.74
C PRO A 129 4.78 -29.59 13.62
N LEU A 130 5.48 -29.54 14.76
CA LEU A 130 6.93 -29.72 14.83
C LEU A 130 7.36 -31.17 14.62
N LYS A 131 6.43 -32.13 14.77
CA LYS A 131 6.66 -33.53 14.42
C LYS A 131 6.36 -33.74 12.95
N LEU A 132 7.29 -34.37 12.25
CA LEU A 132 7.06 -34.85 10.89
C LEU A 132 5.95 -35.90 10.94
N PHE A 133 4.98 -35.79 10.03
CA PHE A 133 3.88 -36.74 9.93
C PHE A 133 4.40 -38.16 9.63
N GLU A 134 3.90 -39.17 10.35
CA GLU A 134 4.35 -40.56 10.20
C GLU A 134 3.71 -41.22 8.96
N GLY A 135 2.59 -40.67 8.46
CA GLY A 135 1.96 -41.13 7.23
C GLY A 135 1.20 -40.05 6.44
N LEU A 136 0.79 -40.41 5.22
CA LEU A 136 -0.01 -39.55 4.33
C LEU A 136 -1.40 -39.25 4.90
N GLU A 137 -1.97 -40.12 5.74
CA GLU A 137 -3.27 -39.87 6.38
C GLU A 137 -3.21 -38.74 7.40
N ASP A 138 -2.13 -38.64 8.18
CA ASP A 138 -1.93 -37.56 9.14
C ASP A 138 -1.84 -36.19 8.45
N THR A 139 -1.17 -36.15 7.28
CA THR A 139 -1.10 -34.92 6.47
C THR A 139 -2.47 -34.48 5.96
N ARG A 140 -3.31 -35.44 5.57
CA ARG A 140 -4.70 -35.21 5.10
C ARG A 140 -5.59 -34.75 6.24
N GLN A 141 -5.48 -35.37 7.42
CA GLN A 141 -6.20 -34.96 8.63
C GLN A 141 -5.82 -33.55 9.06
N TRP A 142 -4.53 -33.20 9.04
CA TRP A 142 -4.08 -31.84 9.36
C TRP A 142 -4.56 -30.81 8.34
N ALA A 143 -4.54 -31.13 7.04
CA ALA A 143 -5.09 -30.25 6.00
C ALA A 143 -6.60 -30.02 6.17
N CYS A 144 -7.36 -31.07 6.50
CA CYS A 144 -8.78 -30.98 6.83
C CYS A 144 -9.02 -30.13 8.08
N PHE A 145 -8.25 -30.34 9.15
CA PHE A 145 -8.34 -29.55 10.38
C PHE A 145 -8.04 -28.06 10.14
N ARG A 146 -6.96 -27.74 9.41
CA ARG A 146 -6.61 -26.37 9.05
C ARG A 146 -7.73 -25.69 8.24
N SER A 147 -8.30 -26.39 7.26
CA SER A 147 -9.43 -25.89 6.47
C SER A 147 -10.69 -25.68 7.32
N MET A 148 -10.97 -26.59 8.26
CA MET A 148 -12.12 -26.53 9.16
C MET A 148 -12.02 -25.36 10.15
N VAL A 149 -10.84 -25.14 10.75
CA VAL A 149 -10.62 -24.02 11.68
C VAL A 149 -10.68 -22.67 10.97
N GLN A 150 -10.23 -22.59 9.71
CA GLN A 150 -10.36 -21.37 8.90
C GLN A 150 -11.81 -21.03 8.54
N ARG A 151 -12.70 -22.03 8.46
CA ARG A 151 -14.14 -21.84 8.18
C ARG A 151 -14.96 -21.57 9.43
N THR A 152 -14.49 -21.98 10.61
CA THR A 152 -15.23 -21.95 11.88
C THR A 152 -14.71 -20.89 12.85
N ALA A 153 -14.20 -19.76 12.34
CA ALA A 153 -13.76 -18.62 13.15
C ALA A 153 -14.95 -17.93 13.85
N SER A 154 -15.54 -18.62 14.82
CA SER A 154 -16.41 -18.12 15.86
C SER A 154 -15.65 -18.28 17.19
N PRO A 155 -15.61 -17.27 18.06
CA PRO A 155 -14.71 -17.24 19.20
C PRO A 155 -15.30 -18.06 20.35
N GLN A 156 -15.25 -19.39 20.27
CA GLN A 156 -15.53 -20.25 21.41
C GLN A 156 -14.35 -21.21 21.60
N ARG A 157 -13.53 -20.85 22.57
CA ARG A 157 -12.36 -21.57 23.08
C ARG A 157 -12.83 -22.94 23.60
N SER A 158 -12.77 -23.97 22.76
CA SER A 158 -12.90 -25.36 23.22
C SER A 158 -11.51 -25.96 23.33
N GLU A 159 -11.07 -26.14 24.58
CA GLU A 159 -10.00 -27.06 24.94
C GLU A 159 -10.45 -28.47 24.54
N VAL A 160 -10.08 -28.92 23.35
CA VAL A 160 -10.13 -30.34 23.02
C VAL A 160 -8.70 -30.87 23.13
N CYS A 161 -8.37 -31.31 24.34
CA CYS A 161 -7.21 -32.14 24.59
C CYS A 161 -7.41 -33.45 23.82
N TYR A 162 -6.65 -33.66 22.74
CA TYR A 162 -6.63 -34.93 22.03
C TYR A 162 -5.70 -35.90 22.77
N SER A 163 -6.24 -36.64 23.74
CA SER A 163 -5.56 -37.78 24.35
C SER A 163 -5.50 -38.93 23.34
N GLY A 164 -4.34 -39.12 22.71
CA GLY A 164 -4.08 -40.28 21.87
C GLY A 164 -4.14 -41.56 22.71
N THR A 165 -5.11 -42.42 22.40
CA THR A 165 -5.20 -43.77 22.92
C THR A 165 -4.05 -44.61 22.33
N LYS A 166 -3.04 -44.91 23.15
CA LYS A 166 -2.14 -46.04 22.91
C LYS A 166 -2.94 -47.33 23.10
N THR A 167 -3.31 -48.00 22.01
CA THR A 167 -3.60 -49.43 22.02
C THR A 167 -2.32 -50.18 21.70
N SER A 168 -1.72 -50.74 22.73
CA SER A 168 -0.71 -51.79 22.67
C SER A 168 -1.35 -53.09 22.18
N GLY A 169 -0.73 -53.71 21.17
CA GLY A 169 -0.95 -55.07 20.69
C GLY A 169 0.29 -55.51 19.92
#